data_AF-A0A1I2PT46-F1
#
_entry.id   AF-A0A1I2PT46-F1
#
_cell.length_a   1.000
_cell.length_b   1.000
_cell.length_c   1.000
_cell.angle_alpha   90.00
_cell.angle_beta   90.00
_cell.angle_gamma   90.00
#
_symmetry.space_group_name_H-M   'P 1'
#
loop_
_entity.id
_entity.type
_entity.pdbx_description
1 polymer ?
#
loop_
_entity_poly.entity_id
_entity_poly.type
_entity_poly.pdbx_seq_one_letter_code
_entity_poly.pdbx_strand_id
1 'polypeptide(L)'
;MKREAFNIWTNIIIGILGVVYILSTWYFRLIVAILRRPGRSFEAAERYADDAKILFTFLILIALLIAFVGIISLFSNMIHFDYPRFFVRIGLDLIVIFMPFVYGEISVFLLYELLFAAIFALYLNHLYVNQKFKDL
;
A
#
# COMPACT_ATOMS: atom_id res chain seq x y z
N MET A 1 -13.19 9.42 21.34
CA MET A 1 -13.99 8.50 20.52
C MET A 1 -14.07 8.91 19.05
N LYS A 2 -14.92 9.86 18.59
CA LYS A 2 -15.08 10.09 17.12
C LYS A 2 -13.79 10.45 16.36
N ARG A 3 -12.90 11.24 16.97
CA ARG A 3 -11.61 11.64 16.36
C ARG A 3 -10.58 10.50 16.34
N GLU A 4 -10.54 9.71 17.41
CA GLU A 4 -9.70 8.51 17.51
C GLU A 4 -10.16 7.45 16.51
N ALA A 5 -11.47 7.22 16.40
CA ALA A 5 -12.05 6.33 15.42
C ALA A 5 -11.68 6.74 13.99
N PHE A 6 -11.82 8.03 13.67
CA PHE A 6 -11.41 8.56 12.37
C PHE A 6 -9.93 8.29 12.08
N ASN A 7 -9.04 8.56 13.04
CA ASN A 7 -7.61 8.30 12.88
C ASN A 7 -7.32 6.80 12.69
N ILE A 8 -7.98 5.92 13.44
CA ILE A 8 -7.82 4.48 13.28
C ILE A 8 -8.27 4.05 11.89
N TRP A 9 -9.45 4.50 11.45
CA TRP A 9 -9.97 4.18 10.12
C TRP A 9 -9.07 4.69 9.00
N THR A 10 -8.52 5.90 9.09
CA THR A 10 -7.61 6.41 8.05
C THR A 10 -6.34 5.55 7.93
N ASN A 11 -5.78 5.10 9.07
CA ASN A 11 -4.62 4.21 9.09
C ASN A 11 -4.95 2.78 8.58
N ILE A 12 -6.16 2.29 8.84
CA ILE A 12 -6.61 1.00 8.28
C ILE A 12 -6.79 1.11 6.77
N ILE A 13 -7.44 2.17 6.28
CA ILE A 13 -7.71 2.37 4.86
C ILE A 13 -6.40 2.49 4.09
N ILE A 14 -5.43 3.29 4.55
CA ILE A 14 -4.13 3.39 3.88
C ILE A 14 -3.40 2.04 3.86
N GLY A 15 -3.50 1.25 4.95
CA GLY A 15 -2.98 -0.11 4.98
C GLY A 15 -3.63 -1.02 3.93
N ILE A 16 -4.96 -1.00 3.82
CA ILE A 16 -5.69 -1.77 2.80
C ILE A 16 -5.28 -1.34 1.39
N LEU A 17 -5.15 -0.03 1.13
CA LEU A 17 -4.68 0.47 -0.15
C LEU A 17 -3.28 -0.04 -0.49
N GLY A 18 -2.37 -0.10 0.49
CA GLY A 18 -1.05 -0.71 0.36
C GLY A 18 -1.12 -2.18 -0.04
N VAL A 19 -1.99 -2.98 0.62
CA VAL A 19 -2.21 -4.39 0.25
C VAL A 19 -2.69 -4.52 -1.20
N VAL A 20 -3.72 -3.75 -1.58
CA VAL A 20 -4.28 -3.81 -2.93
C VAL A 20 -3.22 -3.42 -3.97
N TYR A 21 -2.41 -2.39 -3.70
CA TYR A 21 -1.31 -2.00 -4.59
C TYR A 21 -0.27 -3.11 -4.80
N ILE A 22 0.15 -3.76 -3.72
CA ILE A 22 1.12 -4.87 -3.76
C ILE A 22 0.56 -6.03 -4.58
N LEU A 23 -0.67 -6.45 -4.31
CA LEU A 23 -1.32 -7.55 -5.02
C LEU A 23 -1.47 -7.25 -6.50
N SER A 24 -1.88 -6.03 -6.86
CA SER A 24 -2.00 -5.61 -8.26
C SER A 24 -0.66 -5.58 -8.98
N THR A 25 0.40 -5.15 -8.29
CA THR A 25 1.76 -5.16 -8.84
C THR A 25 2.27 -6.58 -9.08
N TRP A 26 2.07 -7.49 -8.12
CA TRP A 26 2.42 -8.90 -8.29
C TRP A 26 1.61 -9.57 -9.38
N TYR A 27 0.32 -9.28 -9.47
CA TYR A 27 -0.55 -9.77 -10.54
C TYR A 27 -0.05 -9.33 -11.91
N PHE A 28 0.29 -8.05 -12.07
CA PHE A 28 0.88 -7.53 -13.30
C PHE A 28 2.19 -8.25 -13.66
N ARG A 29 3.13 -8.35 -12.69
CA ARG A 29 4.41 -9.04 -12.88
C ARG A 29 4.23 -10.51 -13.25
N LEU A 30 3.24 -11.19 -12.67
CA LEU A 30 2.91 -12.58 -12.98
C LEU A 30 2.43 -12.72 -14.43
N ILE A 31 1.52 -11.84 -14.89
CA ILE A 31 1.05 -11.85 -16.28
C ILE A 31 2.22 -11.64 -17.24
N VAL A 32 3.06 -10.62 -16.98
CA VAL A 32 4.25 -10.35 -17.82
C VAL A 32 5.18 -11.56 -17.86
N ALA A 33 5.41 -12.23 -16.72
CA ALA A 33 6.25 -13.42 -16.66
C ALA A 33 5.67 -14.60 -17.47
N ILE A 34 4.36 -14.84 -17.41
CA ILE A 34 3.67 -15.88 -18.18
C ILE A 34 3.74 -15.59 -19.70
N LEU A 35 3.57 -14.32 -20.09
CA LEU A 35 3.57 -13.90 -21.50
C LEU A 35 4.97 -13.82 -22.11
N ARG A 36 6.01 -13.81 -21.28
CA ARG A 36 7.42 -13.83 -21.70
C ARG A 36 7.81 -15.22 -22.18
N ARG A 37 7.42 -15.57 -23.41
CA ARG A 37 7.97 -16.74 -24.12
C ARG A 37 9.47 -16.55 -24.43
N PRO A 38 10.27 -17.63 -24.50
CA PRO A 38 11.67 -17.52 -24.93
C PRO A 38 11.74 -16.86 -26.31
N GLY A 39 12.46 -15.74 -26.41
CA GLY A 39 12.62 -14.93 -27.63
C GLY A 39 11.84 -13.61 -27.68
N ARG A 40 10.95 -13.31 -26.73
CA ARG A 40 10.25 -12.00 -26.66
C ARG A 40 10.99 -10.99 -25.78
N SER A 41 11.08 -9.74 -26.23
CA SER A 41 11.57 -8.63 -25.41
C SER A 41 10.60 -8.34 -24.27
N PHE A 42 11.12 -7.80 -23.16
CA PHE A 42 10.34 -7.45 -21.97
C PHE A 42 9.24 -6.42 -22.29
N GLU A 43 9.57 -5.38 -23.06
CA GLU A 43 8.61 -4.37 -23.52
C GLU A 43 7.45 -4.95 -24.32
N ALA A 44 7.69 -5.97 -25.15
CA ALA A 44 6.63 -6.62 -25.89
C ALA A 44 5.71 -7.41 -24.95
N ALA A 45 6.26 -8.09 -23.94
CA ALA A 45 5.47 -8.82 -22.94
C ALA A 45 4.63 -7.88 -22.07
N GLU A 46 5.15 -6.72 -21.68
CA GLU A 46 4.39 -5.68 -20.95
C GLU A 46 3.24 -5.13 -21.79
N ARG A 47 3.48 -4.78 -23.07
CA ARG A 47 2.41 -4.31 -23.96
C ARG A 47 1.30 -5.34 -24.15
N TYR A 48 1.66 -6.63 -24.23
CA TYR A 48 0.66 -7.71 -24.32
C TYR A 48 -0.07 -7.94 -22.99
N ALA A 49 0.62 -7.78 -21.85
CA ALA A 49 0.00 -7.89 -20.52
C ALA A 49 -1.03 -6.78 -20.28
N ASP A 50 -0.85 -5.64 -20.94
CA ASP A 50 -1.65 -4.43 -20.77
C ASP A 50 -2.25 -3.93 -22.10
N ASP A 51 -2.67 -4.86 -22.97
CA ASP A 51 -3.15 -4.55 -24.33
C ASP A 51 -4.32 -3.53 -24.34
N ALA A 52 -5.15 -3.55 -23.29
CA ALA A 52 -6.25 -2.60 -23.10
C ALA A 52 -5.92 -1.42 -22.14
N LYS A 53 -4.67 -1.29 -21.67
CA LYS A 53 -4.21 -0.33 -20.66
C LYS A 53 -4.91 -0.38 -19.29
N ILE A 54 -5.73 -1.40 -19.05
CA ILE A 54 -6.61 -1.48 -17.88
C ILE A 54 -5.79 -1.59 -16.58
N LEU A 55 -4.76 -2.43 -16.56
CA LEU A 55 -3.97 -2.71 -15.37
C LEU A 55 -3.06 -1.53 -15.03
N PHE A 56 -2.45 -0.93 -16.04
CA PHE A 56 -1.62 0.26 -15.84
C PHE A 56 -2.45 1.46 -15.39
N THR A 57 -3.63 1.70 -16.01
CA THR A 57 -4.56 2.74 -15.54
C THR A 57 -5.03 2.47 -14.11
N PHE A 58 -5.32 1.21 -13.76
CA PHE A 58 -5.68 0.85 -12.39
C PHE A 58 -4.55 1.18 -11.40
N LEU A 59 -3.30 0.81 -11.71
CA LEU A 59 -2.12 1.10 -10.88
C LEU A 59 -1.91 2.60 -10.66
N ILE A 60 -2.16 3.42 -11.68
CA ILE A 60 -2.12 4.89 -11.55
C ILE A 60 -3.22 5.39 -10.62
N LEU A 61 -4.46 4.94 -10.82
CA LEU A 61 -5.60 5.38 -10.00
C LEU A 61 -5.40 5.02 -8.53
N ILE A 62 -4.91 3.82 -8.23
CA ILE A 62 -4.63 3.44 -6.85
C ILE A 62 -3.45 4.21 -6.26
N ALA A 63 -2.42 4.55 -7.04
CA ALA A 63 -1.31 5.38 -6.59
C ALA A 63 -1.79 6.80 -6.23
N LEU A 64 -2.67 7.39 -7.05
CA LEU A 64 -3.29 8.69 -6.75
C LEU A 64 -4.15 8.63 -5.49
N LEU A 65 -4.93 7.55 -5.31
CA LEU A 65 -5.75 7.35 -4.12
C LEU A 65 -4.88 7.18 -2.86
N ILE A 66 -3.78 6.42 -2.97
CA ILE A 66 -2.77 6.28 -1.92
C ILE A 66 -2.19 7.63 -1.54
N ALA A 67 -1.80 8.46 -2.51
CA ALA A 67 -1.25 9.78 -2.23
C ALA A 67 -2.27 10.65 -1.49
N PHE A 68 -3.52 10.70 -1.96
CA PHE A 68 -4.57 11.50 -1.34
C PHE A 68 -4.91 11.04 0.08
N VAL A 69 -5.22 9.74 0.25
CA VAL A 69 -5.58 9.17 1.56
C VAL A 69 -4.38 9.17 2.50
N GLY A 70 -3.18 8.90 1.99
CA GLY A 70 -1.95 8.88 2.76
C GLY A 70 -1.63 10.26 3.35
N ILE A 71 -1.80 11.34 2.58
CA ILE A 71 -1.64 12.70 3.09
C ILE A 71 -2.65 12.98 4.22
N ILE A 72 -3.93 12.60 4.03
CA ILE A 72 -4.96 12.77 5.07
C ILE A 72 -4.61 11.98 6.33
N SER A 73 -4.18 10.73 6.18
CA SER A 73 -3.75 9.86 7.29
C SER A 73 -2.55 10.45 8.02
N LEU A 74 -1.55 10.95 7.29
CA LEU A 74 -0.36 11.57 7.85
C LEU A 74 -0.70 12.81 8.67
N PHE A 75 -1.51 13.73 8.13
CA PHE A 75 -1.99 14.90 8.88
C PHE A 75 -2.82 14.49 10.09
N SER A 76 -3.71 13.51 9.95
CA SER A 76 -4.50 12.97 11.07
C SER A 76 -3.59 12.44 12.18
N ASN A 77 -2.52 11.73 11.83
CA ASN A 77 -1.52 11.21 12.76
C ASN A 77 -0.71 12.32 13.42
N MET A 78 -0.29 13.35 12.68
CA MET A 78 0.44 14.50 13.23
C MET A 78 -0.40 15.33 14.21
N ILE A 79 -1.70 15.52 13.93
CA ILE A 79 -2.62 16.20 14.84
C ILE A 79 -2.83 15.38 16.12
N HIS A 80 -2.90 14.05 16.00
CA HIS A 80 -3.12 13.12 17.11
C HIS A 80 -1.83 12.35 17.46
N PHE A 81 -0.74 13.10 17.66
CA PHE A 81 0.58 12.56 17.99
C PHE A 81 0.62 11.91 19.38
N ASP A 82 -0.32 12.29 20.25
CA ASP A 82 -0.53 11.78 21.60
C ASP A 82 -1.12 10.36 21.62
N TYR A 83 -1.71 9.90 20.50
CA TYR A 83 -2.26 8.55 20.42
C TYR A 83 -1.15 7.47 20.34
N PRO A 84 -1.41 6.25 20.87
CA PRO A 84 -0.44 5.18 20.91
C PRO A 84 0.17 4.85 19.55
N ARG A 85 1.40 4.31 19.58
CA ARG A 85 2.08 3.78 18.38
C ARG A 85 2.22 4.82 17.25
N PHE A 86 2.37 6.10 17.59
CA PHE A 86 2.56 7.20 16.63
C PHE A 86 3.58 6.87 15.52
N PHE A 87 4.78 6.41 15.89
CA PHE A 87 5.81 6.06 14.89
C PHE A 87 5.44 4.89 13.98
N VAL A 88 4.63 3.94 14.46
CA VAL A 88 4.14 2.84 13.61
C VAL A 88 3.13 3.38 12.60
N ARG A 89 2.23 4.28 13.04
CA ARG A 89 1.24 4.93 12.17
C ARG A 89 1.91 5.80 11.10
N ILE A 90 2.84 6.67 11.49
CA ILE A 90 3.62 7.48 10.54
C ILE A 90 4.45 6.59 9.61
N GLY A 91 5.10 5.55 10.14
CA GLY A 91 5.86 4.59 9.32
C GLY A 91 4.99 3.90 8.27
N LEU A 92 3.76 3.52 8.63
CA LEU A 92 2.78 2.94 7.71
C LEU A 92 2.44 3.92 6.57
N ASP A 93 2.09 5.16 6.91
CA ASP A 93 1.76 6.19 5.92
C ASP A 93 2.92 6.41 4.94
N LEU A 94 4.12 6.62 5.46
CA LEU A 94 5.29 6.90 4.63
C LEU A 94 5.60 5.73 3.69
N ILE A 95 5.62 4.49 4.20
CA ILE A 95 5.89 3.33 3.35
C ILE A 95 4.85 3.21 2.24
N VAL A 96 3.57 3.34 2.55
CA VAL A 96 2.50 3.18 1.55
C VAL A 96 2.53 4.34 0.53
N ILE A 97 2.73 5.58 0.98
CA ILE A 97 2.83 6.76 0.08
C ILE A 97 4.00 6.61 -0.89
N PHE A 98 5.15 6.11 -0.42
CA PHE A 98 6.34 5.98 -1.26
C PHE A 98 6.34 4.71 -2.13
N MET A 99 5.51 3.72 -1.81
CA MET A 99 5.48 2.43 -2.51
C MET A 99 5.30 2.54 -4.03
N PRO A 100 4.45 3.42 -4.58
CA PRO A 100 4.29 3.56 -6.02
C PRO A 100 5.55 4.03 -6.76
N PHE A 101 6.48 4.70 -6.08
CA PHE A 101 7.72 5.20 -6.68
C PHE A 101 8.83 4.14 -6.75
N VAL A 102 8.64 2.99 -6.10
CA VAL A 102 9.64 1.90 -5.99
C VAL A 102 9.40 0.79 -7.03
N TYR A 103 8.38 0.95 -7.88
CA TYR A 103 7.89 -0.09 -8.82
C TYR A 103 8.97 -0.67 -9.76
N GLY A 104 9.98 0.12 -10.14
CA GLY A 104 10.98 -0.26 -11.16
C GLY A 104 12.03 -1.30 -10.74
N GLU A 105 12.30 -1.45 -9.44
CA GLU A 105 13.37 -2.32 -8.92
C GLU A 105 12.77 -3.44 -8.06
N ILE A 106 12.86 -4.69 -8.51
CA ILE A 106 12.21 -5.84 -7.86
C ILE A 106 12.69 -6.02 -6.42
N SER A 107 13.99 -5.92 -6.17
CA SER A 107 14.59 -6.12 -4.84
C SER A 107 14.15 -5.04 -3.85
N VAL A 108 14.10 -3.79 -4.29
CA VAL A 108 13.68 -2.66 -3.45
C VAL A 108 12.17 -2.73 -3.18
N PHE A 109 11.38 -3.13 -4.17
CA PHE A 109 9.95 -3.36 -4.01
C PHE A 109 9.66 -4.45 -2.97
N LEU A 110 10.40 -5.57 -3.01
CA LEU A 110 10.25 -6.67 -2.06
C LEU A 110 10.63 -6.25 -0.64
N LEU A 111 11.68 -5.42 -0.47
CA LEU A 111 12.01 -4.84 0.82
C LEU A 111 10.87 -3.94 1.34
N TYR A 112 10.30 -3.09 0.49
CA TYR A 112 9.15 -2.24 0.84
C TYR A 112 7.93 -3.06 1.24
N GLU A 113 7.64 -4.15 0.54
CA GLU A 113 6.56 -5.08 0.85
C GLU A 113 6.75 -5.73 2.23
N LEU A 114 7.95 -6.21 2.54
CA LEU A 114 8.24 -6.83 3.84
C LEU A 114 8.12 -5.82 4.99
N LEU A 115 8.67 -4.62 4.80
CA LEU A 115 8.56 -3.54 5.78
C LEU A 115 7.10 -3.12 5.98
N PHE A 116 6.35 -2.96 4.89
CA PHE A 116 4.92 -2.68 4.92
C PHE A 116 4.16 -3.74 5.71
N ALA A 117 4.35 -5.02 5.36
CA ALA A 117 3.65 -6.13 6.00
C ALA A 117 3.96 -6.18 7.50
N ALA A 118 5.22 -5.99 7.89
CA ALA A 118 5.62 -5.95 9.29
C ALA A 118 4.96 -4.80 10.07
N ILE A 119 5.02 -3.57 9.54
CA ILE A 119 4.44 -2.39 10.20
C ILE A 119 2.92 -2.51 10.28
N PHE A 120 2.26 -2.93 9.20
CA PHE A 120 0.81 -3.07 9.17
C PHE A 120 0.33 -4.18 10.10
N ALA A 121 1.03 -5.32 10.15
CA ALA A 121 0.73 -6.39 11.11
C ALA A 121 0.90 -5.92 12.57
N LEU A 122 1.96 -5.16 12.87
CA LEU A 122 2.16 -4.57 14.20
C LEU A 122 1.01 -3.61 14.57
N TYR A 123 0.54 -2.81 13.62
CA TYR A 123 -0.57 -1.90 13.83
C TYR A 123 -1.89 -2.64 14.07
N LEU A 124 -2.24 -3.61 13.22
CA LEU A 124 -3.46 -4.41 13.39
C LEU A 124 -3.45 -5.24 14.68
N ASN A 125 -2.31 -5.84 15.03
CA ASN A 125 -2.16 -6.58 16.28
C ASN A 125 -2.37 -5.66 17.50
N HIS A 126 -1.86 -4.43 17.46
CA HIS A 126 -2.12 -3.46 18.52
C HIS A 126 -3.61 -3.14 18.67
N LEU A 127 -4.33 -2.93 17.56
CA LEU A 127 -5.78 -2.69 17.60
C LEU A 127 -6.56 -3.89 18.13
N TYR A 128 -6.16 -5.11 17.74
CA TYR A 128 -6.79 -6.35 18.17
C TYR A 128 -6.60 -6.60 19.67
N VAL A 129 -5.35 -6.55 20.17
CA VAL A 129 -5.02 -6.82 21.58
C VAL A 129 -5.71 -5.82 22.52
N ASN A 130 -5.81 -4.56 22.11
CA ASN A 130 -6.44 -3.52 22.92
C ASN A 130 -7.95 -3.39 22.68
N GLN A 131 -8.55 -4.35 21.95
CA GLN A 131 -9.99 -4.40 21.66
C GLN A 131 -10.55 -3.12 21.03
N LYS A 132 -9.71 -2.33 20.33
CA LYS A 132 -10.11 -1.05 19.75
C LYS A 132 -11.23 -1.18 18.73
N PHE A 133 -11.38 -2.35 18.10
CA PHE A 133 -12.47 -2.65 17.18
C PHE A 133 -13.86 -2.73 17.84
N LYS A 134 -13.95 -2.98 19.15
CA LYS A 134 -15.25 -3.00 19.86
C LYS A 134 -15.78 -1.59 20.15
N ASP A 135 -14.87 -0.62 20.17
CA ASP A 135 -15.15 0.79 20.46
C ASP A 135 -15.31 1.64 19.18
N LEU A 136 -15.12 1.03 18.00
CA LEU A 136 -15.29 1.61 16.66
C LEU A 136 -16.70 1.38 16.13
#